data_AF-A0A7V6CC26-F1
#
_entry.id   AF-A0A7V6CC26-F1
#
_cell.length_a   1.000
_cell.length_b   1.000
_cell.length_c   1.000
_cell.angle_alpha   90.00
_cell.angle_beta   90.00
_cell.angle_gamma   90.00
#
_symmetry.space_group_name_H-M   'P 1'
#
loop_
_entity.id
_entity.type
_entity.pdbx_description
1 polymer ?
#
loop_
_entity_poly.entity_id
_entity_poly.type
_entity_poly.pdbx_seq_one_letter_code
_entity_poly.pdbx_strand_id
1 'polypeptide(L)'
;MSRVFNFSAGPAALPLEVLEQVRSDLPDWQGMGMSVMEISHRSKAFMGVAEQAEADLRELLAIPDDYAVLFQQGGATQQFALLPMNLAAPDQGVDQLVTGAWSKKAAKEAAMVRPVNIVANGEDTKFTDVPARESWNCDPGAAFFHYCPNETIH
;
A
#
# COMPACT_ATOMS: atom_id res chain seq x y z
N MET A 1 11.35 29.76 -14.42
CA MET A 1 12.19 29.04 -13.44
C MET A 1 12.34 27.60 -13.93
N SER A 2 13.53 26.99 -13.83
CA SER A 2 13.71 25.58 -14.16
C SER A 2 13.11 24.68 -13.08
N ARG A 3 12.52 23.54 -13.48
CA ARG A 3 12.01 22.53 -12.56
C ARG A 3 13.18 21.85 -11.84
N VAL A 4 13.07 21.71 -10.52
CA VAL A 4 14.11 21.07 -9.69
C VAL A 4 14.05 19.55 -9.80
N PHE A 5 15.20 18.89 -9.65
CA PHE A 5 15.26 17.44 -9.50
C PHE A 5 14.85 17.06 -8.07
N ASN A 6 13.71 16.38 -7.94
CA ASN A 6 13.20 15.94 -6.64
C ASN A 6 13.43 14.43 -6.47
N PHE A 7 14.36 14.08 -5.57
CA PHE A 7 14.70 12.70 -5.21
C PHE A 7 14.07 12.23 -3.89
N SER A 8 12.96 12.86 -3.46
CA SER A 8 12.24 12.44 -2.25
C SER A 8 11.73 10.99 -2.36
N ALA A 9 11.91 10.21 -1.30
CA ALA A 9 11.50 8.81 -1.23
C ALA A 9 9.99 8.62 -0.93
N GLY A 10 9.29 9.67 -0.50
CA GLY A 10 7.88 9.61 -0.10
C GLY A 10 7.47 10.74 0.86
N PRO A 11 6.49 11.60 0.54
CA PRO A 11 5.84 11.75 -0.77
C PRO A 11 6.87 12.02 -1.89
N ALA A 12 6.56 11.58 -3.11
CA ALA A 12 7.48 11.62 -4.26
C ALA A 12 7.01 12.61 -5.34
N ALA A 13 7.84 12.79 -6.38
CA ALA A 13 7.52 13.68 -7.50
C ALA A 13 6.35 13.14 -8.34
N LEU A 14 5.43 14.02 -8.73
CA LEU A 14 4.37 13.74 -9.73
C LEU A 14 4.81 14.17 -11.14
N PRO A 15 4.31 13.53 -12.21
CA PRO A 15 4.49 14.02 -13.58
C PRO A 15 4.01 15.47 -13.75
N LEU A 16 4.64 16.25 -14.64
CA LEU A 16 4.33 17.68 -14.80
C LEU A 16 2.92 17.89 -15.32
N GLU A 17 2.55 17.12 -16.31
CA GLU A 17 1.26 17.11 -16.96
C GLU A 17 0.11 16.91 -15.95
N VAL A 18 0.32 16.06 -14.93
CA VAL A 18 -0.67 15.85 -13.86
C VAL A 18 -0.82 17.10 -12.99
N LEU A 19 0.29 17.74 -12.61
CA LEU A 19 0.25 18.98 -11.82
C LEU A 19 -0.40 20.13 -12.58
N GLU A 20 -0.13 20.23 -13.89
CA GLU A 20 -0.73 21.24 -14.76
C GLU A 20 -2.22 21.03 -14.94
N GLN A 21 -2.67 19.77 -15.09
CA GLN A 21 -4.09 19.41 -15.14
C GLN A 21 -4.78 19.77 -13.82
N VAL A 22 -4.24 19.33 -12.68
CA VAL A 22 -4.80 19.66 -11.36
C VAL A 22 -4.91 21.17 -11.17
N ARG A 23 -3.88 21.94 -11.53
CA ARG A 23 -3.92 23.41 -11.45
C ARG A 23 -5.05 24.00 -12.29
N SER A 24 -5.26 23.50 -13.51
CA SER A 24 -6.32 23.96 -14.41
C SER A 24 -7.71 23.64 -13.87
N ASP A 25 -7.86 22.45 -13.31
CA ASP A 25 -9.14 21.89 -12.87
C ASP A 25 -9.55 22.33 -11.46
N LEU A 26 -8.60 22.76 -10.63
CA LEU A 26 -8.87 23.05 -9.22
C LEU A 26 -9.97 24.09 -8.97
N PRO A 27 -10.05 25.24 -9.68
CA PRO A 27 -11.08 26.24 -9.44
C PRO A 27 -12.45 25.88 -10.05
N ASP A 28 -12.46 25.11 -11.15
CA ASP A 28 -13.67 24.65 -11.83
C ASP A 28 -13.37 23.30 -12.49
N TRP A 29 -13.71 22.23 -11.79
CA TRP A 29 -13.38 20.89 -12.24
C TRP A 29 -14.37 20.47 -13.33
N GLN A 30 -13.84 20.23 -14.53
CA GLN A 30 -14.61 19.79 -15.69
C GLN A 30 -15.82 20.68 -16.04
N GLY A 31 -15.75 21.98 -15.74
CA GLY A 31 -16.82 22.94 -16.06
C GLY A 31 -18.07 22.80 -15.19
N MET A 32 -17.96 22.19 -14.00
CA MET A 32 -19.06 22.03 -13.06
C MET A 32 -19.35 23.29 -12.24
N GLY A 33 -18.53 24.34 -12.39
CA GLY A 33 -18.60 25.57 -11.59
C GLY A 33 -18.15 25.39 -10.15
N MET A 34 -17.44 24.30 -9.85
CA MET A 34 -17.01 23.93 -8.49
C MET A 34 -15.77 23.04 -8.54
N SER A 35 -14.96 23.08 -7.48
CA SER A 35 -13.78 22.24 -7.32
C SER A 35 -14.16 20.79 -7.05
N VAL A 36 -13.32 19.83 -7.46
CA VAL A 36 -13.45 18.42 -7.06
C VAL A 36 -13.50 18.25 -5.52
N MET A 37 -12.86 19.17 -4.79
CA MET A 37 -12.84 19.18 -3.32
C MET A 37 -14.18 19.58 -2.68
N GLU A 38 -15.10 20.17 -3.44
CA GLU A 38 -16.42 20.64 -2.98
C GLU A 38 -17.54 19.66 -3.37
N ILE A 39 -17.24 18.70 -4.24
CA ILE A 39 -18.21 17.77 -4.79
C ILE A 39 -18.54 16.67 -3.78
N SER A 40 -19.82 16.33 -3.71
CA SER A 40 -20.27 15.18 -2.91
C SER A 40 -19.67 13.89 -3.45
N HIS A 41 -19.10 13.07 -2.57
CA HIS A 41 -18.62 11.71 -2.86
C HIS A 41 -19.71 10.77 -3.41
N ARG A 42 -20.99 11.15 -3.32
CA ARG A 42 -22.13 10.37 -3.86
C ARG A 42 -22.63 10.90 -5.20
N SER A 43 -22.09 12.01 -5.67
CA SER A 43 -22.47 12.57 -6.98
C SER A 43 -22.03 11.63 -8.10
N LYS A 44 -22.77 11.61 -9.21
CA LYS A 44 -22.38 10.85 -10.40
C LYS A 44 -20.98 11.24 -10.90
N ALA A 45 -20.65 12.53 -10.78
CA ALA A 45 -19.35 13.06 -11.15
C ALA A 45 -18.21 12.41 -10.34
N PHE A 46 -18.30 12.41 -9.01
CA PHE A 46 -17.27 11.79 -8.17
C PHE A 46 -17.25 10.27 -8.30
N MET A 47 -18.41 9.62 -8.38
CA MET A 47 -18.49 8.17 -8.59
C MET A 47 -17.81 7.76 -9.88
N GLY A 48 -17.98 8.53 -10.97
CA GLY A 48 -17.29 8.27 -12.23
C GLY A 48 -15.76 8.33 -12.11
N VAL A 49 -15.22 9.22 -11.27
CA VAL A 49 -13.76 9.26 -10.99
C VAL A 49 -13.31 8.02 -10.23
N ALA A 50 -14.07 7.61 -9.21
CA ALA A 50 -13.73 6.42 -8.43
C ALA A 50 -13.79 5.14 -9.28
N GLU A 51 -14.82 5.00 -10.11
CA GLU A 51 -15.00 3.89 -11.05
C GLU A 51 -13.88 3.86 -12.10
N GLN A 52 -13.53 5.01 -12.69
CA GLN A 52 -12.43 5.09 -13.65
C GLN A 52 -11.09 4.77 -12.99
N ALA A 53 -10.81 5.29 -11.79
CA ALA A 53 -9.57 5.00 -11.07
C ALA A 53 -9.44 3.50 -10.72
N GLU A 54 -10.54 2.83 -10.36
CA GLU A 54 -10.54 1.37 -10.19
C GLU A 54 -10.28 0.66 -11.52
N ALA A 55 -10.97 1.05 -12.59
CA ALA A 55 -10.83 0.43 -13.92
C ALA A 55 -9.39 0.56 -14.46
N ASP A 56 -8.80 1.75 -14.37
CA ASP A 56 -7.42 2.01 -14.79
C ASP A 56 -6.43 1.14 -14.01
N LEU A 57 -6.61 1.01 -12.68
CA LEU A 57 -5.74 0.18 -11.86
C LEU A 57 -5.86 -1.30 -12.23
N ARG A 58 -7.09 -1.78 -12.48
CA ARG A 58 -7.35 -3.15 -12.93
C ARG A 58 -6.70 -3.42 -14.28
N GLU A 59 -6.79 -2.49 -15.23
CA GLU A 59 -6.16 -2.60 -16.54
C GLU A 59 -4.63 -2.64 -16.42
N LEU A 60 -4.04 -1.67 -15.73
CA LEU A 60 -2.58 -1.54 -15.60
C LEU A 60 -1.91 -2.73 -14.90
N LEU A 61 -2.59 -3.34 -13.93
CA LEU A 61 -2.07 -4.47 -13.15
C LEU A 61 -2.69 -5.82 -13.53
N ALA A 62 -3.56 -5.85 -14.55
CA ALA A 62 -4.31 -7.03 -14.97
C ALA A 62 -5.03 -7.74 -13.80
N ILE A 63 -5.72 -6.98 -12.96
CA ILE A 63 -6.41 -7.51 -11.76
C ILE A 63 -7.70 -8.24 -12.20
N PRO A 64 -7.85 -9.53 -11.87
CA PRO A 64 -9.03 -10.31 -12.27
C PRO A 64 -10.28 -9.95 -11.45
N ASP A 65 -11.45 -10.36 -11.96
CA ASP A 65 -12.77 -10.02 -11.40
C ASP A 65 -13.05 -10.66 -10.03
N ASP A 66 -12.30 -11.70 -9.66
CA ASP A 66 -12.39 -12.37 -8.35
C ASP A 66 -11.60 -11.64 -7.24
N TYR A 67 -10.99 -10.49 -7.54
CA TYR A 67 -10.35 -9.60 -6.58
C TYR A 67 -11.11 -8.28 -6.45
N ALA A 68 -11.29 -7.82 -5.22
CA ALA A 68 -11.80 -6.47 -4.93
C ALA A 68 -10.67 -5.43 -4.91
N VAL A 69 -10.93 -4.23 -5.41
CA VAL A 69 -10.04 -3.06 -5.31
C VAL A 69 -10.63 -2.05 -4.33
N LEU A 70 -9.84 -1.62 -3.33
CA LEU A 70 -10.31 -0.71 -2.28
C LEU A 70 -9.40 0.51 -2.17
N PHE A 71 -9.97 1.71 -2.20
CA PHE A 71 -9.28 2.97 -1.90
C PHE A 71 -9.50 3.37 -0.44
N GLN A 72 -8.49 3.17 0.41
CA GLN A 72 -8.60 3.36 1.86
C GLN A 72 -7.68 4.47 2.39
N GLN A 73 -8.08 5.06 3.51
CA GLN A 73 -7.27 6.03 4.26
C GLN A 73 -6.25 5.32 5.18
N GLY A 74 -5.45 6.10 5.91
CA GLY A 74 -4.51 5.63 6.94
C GLY A 74 -3.19 5.04 6.44
N GLY A 75 -3.06 4.84 5.12
CA GLY A 75 -1.81 4.43 4.48
C GLY A 75 -1.35 3.01 4.86
N ALA A 76 -0.16 2.64 4.39
CA ALA A 76 0.36 1.26 4.56
C ALA A 76 0.51 0.85 6.04
N THR A 77 0.85 1.78 6.93
CA THR A 77 1.02 1.46 8.36
C THR A 77 -0.29 0.99 9.01
N GLN A 78 -1.45 1.54 8.62
CA GLN A 78 -2.72 1.05 9.16
C GLN A 78 -3.01 -0.38 8.68
N GLN A 79 -2.63 -0.70 7.44
CA GLN A 79 -2.86 -2.02 6.85
C GLN A 79 -2.05 -3.12 7.55
N PHE A 80 -0.91 -2.80 8.14
CA PHE A 80 -0.10 -3.78 8.89
C PHE A 80 -0.86 -4.42 10.07
N ALA A 81 -1.80 -3.71 10.69
CA ALA A 81 -2.69 -4.28 11.71
C ALA A 81 -4.01 -4.80 11.11
N LEU A 82 -4.58 -4.10 10.12
CA LEU A 82 -5.87 -4.49 9.53
C LEU A 82 -5.80 -5.83 8.79
N LEU A 83 -4.70 -6.16 8.12
CA LEU A 83 -4.55 -7.43 7.40
C LEU A 83 -4.67 -8.64 8.37
N PRO A 84 -3.87 -8.76 9.45
CA PRO A 84 -4.05 -9.81 10.46
C PRO A 84 -5.45 -9.81 11.09
N MET A 85 -6.03 -8.64 11.38
CA MET A 85 -7.36 -8.56 12.00
C MET A 85 -8.47 -9.13 11.13
N ASN A 86 -8.37 -8.99 9.81
CA ASN A 86 -9.38 -9.45 8.86
C ASN A 86 -9.13 -10.86 8.34
N LEU A 87 -7.86 -11.27 8.20
CA LEU A 87 -7.51 -12.53 7.53
C LEU A 87 -7.17 -13.67 8.49
N ALA A 88 -6.88 -13.39 9.76
CA ALA A 88 -6.55 -14.42 10.75
C ALA A 88 -7.61 -14.50 11.85
N ALA A 89 -7.96 -15.73 12.25
CA ALA A 89 -8.72 -15.95 13.48
C ALA A 89 -7.92 -15.46 14.71
N PRO A 90 -8.58 -15.15 15.85
CA PRO A 90 -7.91 -14.57 17.02
C PRO A 90 -6.65 -15.31 17.50
N ASP A 91 -6.70 -16.65 17.50
CA ASP A 91 -5.60 -17.51 17.94
C ASP A 91 -4.73 -18.05 16.79
N GLN A 92 -5.02 -17.65 15.55
CA GLN A 92 -4.28 -18.09 14.37
C GLN A 92 -3.09 -17.16 14.10
N GLY A 93 -1.91 -17.75 13.93
CA GLY A 93 -0.69 -17.00 13.65
C GLY A 93 -0.61 -16.48 12.22
N VAL A 94 0.28 -15.51 12.01
CA VAL A 94 0.67 -15.02 10.69
C VAL A 94 2.18 -15.13 10.50
N ASP A 95 2.60 -15.53 9.30
CA ASP A 95 4.01 -15.62 8.93
C ASP A 95 4.51 -14.28 8.40
N GLN A 96 5.68 -13.85 8.86
CA GLN A 96 6.30 -12.58 8.50
C GLN A 96 7.77 -12.78 8.12
N LEU A 97 8.13 -12.40 6.90
CA LEU A 97 9.52 -12.29 6.47
C LEU A 97 10.04 -10.87 6.72
N VAL A 98 11.11 -10.74 7.51
CA VAL A 98 11.71 -9.45 7.85
C VAL A 98 12.98 -9.22 7.05
N THR A 99 12.93 -8.29 6.11
CA THR A 99 14.03 -7.95 5.19
C THR A 99 14.41 -6.47 5.22
N GLY A 100 13.80 -5.66 6.09
CA GLY A 100 14.12 -4.24 6.25
C GLY A 100 13.16 -3.53 7.21
N ALA A 101 13.13 -2.20 7.17
CA ALA A 101 12.41 -1.44 8.18
C ALA A 101 10.88 -1.53 8.01
N TRP A 102 10.35 -1.63 6.80
CA TRP A 102 8.89 -1.74 6.58
C TRP A 102 8.36 -3.10 6.99
N SER A 103 9.02 -4.19 6.60
CA SER A 103 8.64 -5.54 7.07
C SER A 103 8.80 -5.69 8.58
N LYS A 104 9.85 -5.10 9.18
CA LYS A 104 10.00 -5.05 10.65
C LYS A 104 8.86 -4.29 11.33
N LYS A 105 8.42 -3.17 10.75
CA LYS A 105 7.25 -2.42 11.23
C LYS A 105 5.97 -3.22 11.06
N ALA A 106 5.79 -3.90 9.93
CA ALA A 106 4.62 -4.73 9.68
C ALA A 106 4.50 -5.87 10.70
N ALA A 107 5.59 -6.59 10.96
CA ALA A 107 5.63 -7.63 11.98
C ALA A 107 5.30 -7.10 13.38
N LYS A 108 5.82 -5.91 13.73
CA LYS A 108 5.52 -5.26 15.02
C LYS A 108 4.04 -4.92 15.18
N GLU A 109 3.42 -4.31 14.17
CA GLU A 109 1.99 -3.94 14.22
C GLU A 109 1.11 -5.19 14.21
N ALA A 110 1.47 -6.22 13.43
CA ALA A 110 0.75 -7.49 13.43
C ALA A 110 0.76 -8.19 14.80
N ALA A 111 1.90 -8.14 15.50
CA ALA A 111 2.07 -8.74 16.83
C ALA A 111 1.19 -8.08 17.92
N MET A 112 0.66 -6.87 17.66
CA MET A 112 -0.29 -6.21 18.57
C MET A 112 -1.67 -6.88 18.54
N VAL A 113 -2.01 -7.59 17.46
CA VAL A 113 -3.37 -8.05 17.20
C VAL A 113 -3.48 -9.56 16.97
N ARG A 114 -2.38 -10.23 16.60
CA ARG A 114 -2.32 -11.68 16.33
C ARG A 114 -0.96 -12.26 16.73
N PRO A 115 -0.85 -13.59 16.95
CA PRO A 115 0.44 -14.26 17.03
C PRO A 115 1.23 -14.08 15.72
N VAL A 116 2.53 -13.80 15.83
CA VAL A 116 3.42 -13.59 14.68
C VAL A 116 4.56 -14.58 14.74
N ASN A 117 4.79 -15.29 13.62
CA ASN A 117 5.97 -16.11 13.40
C ASN A 117 6.92 -15.36 12.44
N ILE A 118 8.13 -15.05 12.91
CA ILE A 118 9.17 -14.50 12.05
C ILE A 118 9.85 -15.65 11.33
N VAL A 119 9.47 -15.88 10.07
CA VAL A 119 9.93 -17.04 9.29
C VAL A 119 11.42 -17.00 8.98
N ALA A 120 11.95 -15.79 8.77
CA ALA A 120 13.36 -15.47 8.65
C ALA A 120 13.57 -13.96 8.86
N ASN A 121 14.79 -13.57 9.26
CA ASN A 121 15.14 -12.18 9.53
C ASN A 121 16.52 -11.85 8.90
N GLY A 122 16.58 -10.81 8.07
CA GLY A 122 17.79 -10.32 7.43
C GLY A 122 18.67 -9.42 8.30
N GLU A 123 18.41 -9.31 9.60
CA GLU A 123 19.16 -8.41 10.50
C GLU A 123 20.66 -8.77 10.60
N ASP A 124 21.01 -10.06 10.51
CA ASP A 124 22.40 -10.53 10.52
C ASP A 124 23.20 -10.02 9.31
N THR A 125 22.54 -9.81 8.16
CA THR A 125 23.12 -9.21 6.96
C THR A 125 22.88 -7.70 6.89
N LYS A 126 22.39 -7.08 7.96
CA LYS A 126 21.99 -5.66 8.01
C LYS A 126 21.00 -5.30 6.88
N PHE A 127 20.10 -6.22 6.53
CA PHE A 127 19.08 -6.03 5.49
C PHE A 127 19.66 -5.76 4.09
N THR A 128 20.83 -6.33 3.79
CA THR A 128 21.47 -6.22 2.45
C THR A 128 21.15 -7.37 1.50
N ASP A 129 20.50 -8.41 2.01
CA ASP A 129 20.08 -9.57 1.24
C ASP A 129 18.82 -10.17 1.86
N VAL A 130 18.11 -11.00 1.10
CA VAL A 130 16.96 -11.78 1.57
C VAL A 130 17.48 -13.13 2.08
N PRO A 131 17.12 -13.59 3.29
CA PRO A 131 17.49 -14.91 3.76
C PRO A 131 17.09 -16.00 2.75
N ALA A 132 17.96 -17.00 2.54
CA ALA A 132 17.72 -18.09 1.59
C ALA A 132 16.38 -18.79 1.89
N ARG A 133 15.61 -19.13 0.85
CA ARG A 133 14.24 -19.65 0.98
C ARG A 133 14.16 -20.91 1.85
N GLU A 134 15.20 -21.72 1.82
CA GLU A 134 15.32 -22.99 2.54
C GLU A 134 15.45 -22.80 4.05
N SER A 135 15.88 -21.62 4.51
CA SER A 135 15.98 -21.30 5.94
C SER A 135 14.67 -20.80 6.55
N TRP A 136 13.65 -20.55 5.73
CA TRP A 136 12.40 -19.97 6.22
C TRP A 136 11.58 -21.02 6.97
N ASN A 137 11.40 -20.79 8.27
CA ASN A 137 10.61 -21.65 9.14
C ASN A 137 9.12 -21.24 9.11
N CYS A 138 8.46 -21.51 7.98
CA CYS A 138 7.03 -21.21 7.79
C CYS A 138 6.15 -22.13 8.62
N ASP A 139 5.07 -21.59 9.20
CA ASP A 139 4.05 -22.36 9.92
C ASP A 139 2.94 -22.82 8.94
N PRO A 140 2.74 -24.14 8.74
CA PRO A 140 1.64 -24.65 7.90
C PRO A 140 0.23 -24.23 8.38
N GLY A 141 0.09 -23.81 9.65
CA GLY A 141 -1.16 -23.31 10.23
C GLY A 141 -1.35 -21.79 10.13
N ALA A 142 -0.36 -21.05 9.62
CA ALA A 142 -0.46 -19.60 9.49
C ALA A 142 -1.60 -19.19 8.56
N ALA A 143 -2.30 -18.10 8.89
CA ALA A 143 -3.38 -17.57 8.08
C ALA A 143 -2.88 -17.07 6.71
N PHE A 144 -1.71 -16.43 6.71
CA PHE A 144 -1.03 -15.97 5.51
C PHE A 144 0.46 -15.75 5.79
N PHE A 145 1.21 -15.62 4.71
CA PHE A 145 2.60 -15.20 4.69
C PHE A 145 2.70 -13.76 4.16
N HIS A 146 3.36 -12.88 4.89
CA HIS A 146 3.59 -11.49 4.49
C HIS A 146 5.08 -11.19 4.30
N TYR A 147 5.38 -10.42 3.26
CA TYR A 147 6.70 -9.87 2.97
C TYR A 147 6.57 -8.46 2.40
N CYS A 148 7.62 -7.65 2.55
CA CYS A 148 7.72 -6.36 1.88
C CYS A 148 8.53 -6.53 0.58
N PRO A 149 7.95 -6.32 -0.61
CA PRO A 149 8.66 -6.53 -1.87
C PRO A 149 9.78 -5.51 -2.13
N ASN A 150 9.73 -4.34 -1.47
CA ASN A 150 10.71 -3.28 -1.68
C ASN A 150 10.90 -2.46 -0.40
N GLU A 151 12.07 -2.57 0.21
CA GLU A 151 12.45 -1.83 1.42
C GLU A 151 13.11 -0.51 1.02
N THR A 152 12.43 0.62 1.26
CA THR A 152 12.90 1.95 0.83
C THR A 152 13.61 2.75 1.91
N ILE A 153 13.68 2.22 3.13
CA ILE A 153 14.33 2.85 4.29
C ILE A 153 15.13 1.79 5.05
N HIS A 154 16.28 2.18 5.59
CA HIS A 154 17.17 1.36 6.40
C HIS A 154 17.42 2.01 7.76
#